data_AF-A0A3N6I6S7-F1
#
_entry.id   AF-A0A3N6I6S7-F1
#
_cell.length_a   1.000
_cell.length_b   1.000
_cell.length_c   1.000
_cell.angle_alpha   90.00
_cell.angle_beta   90.00
_cell.angle_gamma   90.00
#
_symmetry.space_group_name_H-M   'P 1'
#
loop_
_entity.id
_entity.type
_entity.pdbx_description
1 polymer ?
#
loop_
_entity_poly.entity_id
_entity_poly.type
_entity_poly.pdbx_seq_one_letter_code
_entity_poly.pdbx_strand_id
1 'polypeptide(L)'
;MAAAVPRGAAKRASRLDWELVPLEGVGPLRFGMRIAEVGAALPGMTEIRQFQADPGFPETLGVEFGVGRAQPAVYAYFADGQLHCVAIDAVRGPQVTLWGRELSGCVPADLERFLLHAHRCEVLDVSYGPRGNPGVNGLGLVMRVQSFADTVLTRPVMVARAWADRCTDDWEGAIPECEWAGRPWPGAGDTESWHPPGHRTLGGGRQPPFQPDPPCARAEAAPTGSRTGDRAGDRGLQAASCSGCAAPCPGPEAGLQVVHDAHSHRRGRGFSGSGH
;
A
#
# COMPACT_ATOMS: atom_id res chain seq x y z
N MET A 1 20.15 36.49 -18.00
CA MET A 1 18.74 36.31 -18.42
C MET A 1 18.46 34.82 -18.46
N ALA A 2 17.50 34.39 -17.64
CA ALA A 2 17.24 33.02 -17.24
C ALA A 2 16.62 32.16 -18.35
N ALA A 3 16.93 30.87 -18.33
CA ALA A 3 16.09 29.84 -18.94
C ALA A 3 15.64 28.90 -17.80
N ALA A 4 14.36 29.03 -17.44
CA ALA A 4 13.71 28.21 -16.43
C ALA A 4 13.50 26.79 -16.96
N VAL A 5 13.90 25.79 -16.16
CA VAL A 5 13.55 24.38 -16.36
C VAL A 5 12.06 24.22 -16.04
N PRO A 6 11.24 23.64 -16.94
CA PRO A 6 9.84 23.41 -16.64
C PRO A 6 9.73 22.26 -15.61
N ARG A 7 9.36 22.61 -14.38
CA ARG A 7 8.84 21.64 -13.40
C ARG A 7 7.46 21.19 -13.89
N GLY A 8 7.44 20.05 -14.56
CA GLY A 8 6.21 19.36 -14.96
C GLY A 8 5.49 18.81 -13.74
N ALA A 9 4.81 19.67 -12.98
CA ALA A 9 3.69 19.24 -12.14
C ALA A 9 2.53 18.93 -13.08
N ALA A 10 2.51 17.72 -13.64
CA ALA A 10 1.28 17.17 -14.17
C ALA A 10 0.26 17.24 -13.03
N LYS A 11 -0.77 18.07 -13.20
CA LYS A 11 -1.87 18.23 -12.25
C LYS A 11 -2.47 16.85 -12.03
N ARG A 12 -2.07 16.15 -10.95
CA ARG A 12 -2.75 14.93 -10.49
C ARG A 12 -4.23 15.28 -10.49
N ALA A 13 -5.05 14.52 -11.22
CA ALA A 13 -6.50 14.61 -11.07
C ALA A 13 -6.79 14.56 -9.57
N SER A 14 -7.63 15.45 -9.05
CA SER A 14 -7.90 15.54 -7.61
C SER A 14 -8.37 14.18 -7.13
N ARG A 15 -7.51 13.48 -6.39
CA ARG A 15 -7.84 12.21 -5.75
C ARG A 15 -8.82 12.50 -4.63
N LEU A 16 -9.65 11.51 -4.29
CA LEU A 16 -10.44 11.58 -3.08
C LEU A 16 -9.50 11.48 -1.88
N ASP A 17 -9.68 12.36 -0.89
CA ASP A 17 -8.87 12.33 0.33
C ASP A 17 -9.54 11.45 1.38
N TRP A 18 -8.86 10.37 1.76
CA TRP A 18 -9.35 9.41 2.74
C TRP A 18 -8.43 9.40 3.96
N GLU A 19 -9.02 9.24 5.13
CA GLU A 19 -8.30 9.03 6.38
C GLU A 19 -8.40 7.56 6.78
N LEU A 20 -7.28 6.98 7.20
CA LEU A 20 -7.25 5.68 7.86
C LEU A 20 -7.60 5.88 9.34
N VAL A 21 -8.70 5.25 9.78
CA VAL A 21 -9.01 5.06 11.20
C VAL A 21 -8.59 3.65 11.57
N PRO A 22 -7.48 3.47 12.31
CA PRO A 22 -6.85 2.17 12.54
C PRO A 22 -7.84 1.10 12.98
N LEU A 23 -7.83 -0.05 12.30
CA LEU A 23 -8.67 -1.22 12.61
C LEU A 23 -10.20 -1.01 12.51
N GLU A 24 -10.67 0.20 12.20
CA GLU A 24 -12.08 0.57 12.14
C GLU A 24 -12.57 0.85 10.71
N GLY A 25 -11.75 1.51 9.89
CA GLY A 25 -12.11 1.77 8.50
C GLY A 25 -11.15 2.71 7.76
N VAL A 26 -11.47 2.97 6.50
CA VAL A 26 -10.69 3.86 5.63
C VAL A 26 -11.62 4.73 4.78
N GLY A 27 -11.48 6.05 4.90
CA GLY A 27 -12.37 7.01 4.27
C GLY A 27 -13.84 6.75 4.64
N PRO A 28 -14.75 6.59 3.65
CA PRO A 28 -16.16 6.31 3.91
C PRO A 28 -16.42 4.83 4.29
N LEU A 29 -15.43 3.95 4.12
CA LEU A 29 -15.60 2.52 4.38
C LEU A 29 -15.37 2.24 5.88
N ARG A 30 -16.18 1.32 6.41
CA ARG A 30 -16.01 0.76 7.75
C ARG A 30 -15.90 -0.75 7.65
N PHE A 31 -14.95 -1.32 8.37
CA PHE A 31 -14.84 -2.77 8.45
C PHE A 31 -16.12 -3.35 9.09
N GLY A 32 -16.55 -4.52 8.60
CA GLY A 32 -17.85 -5.11 8.92
C GLY A 32 -18.98 -4.77 7.94
N MET A 33 -18.82 -3.77 7.07
CA MET A 33 -19.81 -3.44 6.04
C MET A 33 -20.03 -4.61 5.07
N ARG A 34 -21.27 -4.81 4.63
CA ARG A 34 -21.63 -5.73 3.55
C ARG A 34 -21.33 -5.08 2.19
N ILE A 35 -21.26 -5.89 1.13
CA ILE A 35 -20.98 -5.42 -0.24
C ILE A 35 -21.91 -4.28 -0.68
N ALA A 36 -23.22 -4.41 -0.40
CA ALA A 36 -24.19 -3.36 -0.73
C ALA A 36 -23.94 -2.05 0.03
N GLU A 37 -23.48 -2.12 1.28
CA GLU A 37 -23.15 -0.95 2.10
C GLU A 37 -21.87 -0.29 1.60
N VAL A 38 -20.86 -1.08 1.21
CA VAL A 38 -19.65 -0.56 0.54
C VAL A 38 -19.99 0.14 -0.76
N GLY A 39 -20.83 -0.47 -1.62
CA GLY A 39 -21.28 0.15 -2.86
C GLY A 39 -22.02 1.47 -2.64
N ALA A 40 -22.85 1.55 -1.59
CA ALA A 40 -23.53 2.79 -1.22
C ALA A 40 -22.59 3.87 -0.65
N ALA A 41 -21.54 3.46 0.07
CA ALA A 41 -20.55 4.35 0.68
C ALA A 41 -19.54 4.95 -0.31
N LEU A 42 -19.49 4.46 -1.56
CA LEU A 42 -18.57 4.92 -2.61
C LEU A 42 -19.31 5.64 -3.74
N PRO A 43 -19.95 6.81 -3.48
CA PRO A 43 -20.65 7.54 -4.52
C PRO A 43 -19.68 7.94 -5.64
N GLY A 44 -20.05 7.59 -6.88
CA GLY A 44 -19.21 7.84 -8.07
C GLY A 44 -18.24 6.71 -8.42
N MET A 45 -18.17 5.65 -7.61
CA MET A 45 -17.54 4.39 -8.01
C MET A 45 -18.59 3.33 -8.28
N THR A 46 -18.32 2.47 -9.26
CA THR A 46 -19.17 1.32 -9.58
C THR A 46 -18.41 0.04 -9.31
N GLU A 47 -19.13 -0.99 -8.88
CA GLU A 47 -18.61 -2.35 -8.90
C GLU A 47 -18.23 -2.75 -10.33
N ILE A 48 -16.99 -3.17 -10.52
CA ILE A 48 -16.43 -3.61 -11.80
C ILE A 48 -16.52 -5.14 -11.91
N ARG A 49 -16.07 -5.84 -10.88
CA ARG A 49 -16.12 -7.31 -10.81
C ARG A 49 -16.05 -7.81 -9.38
N GLN A 50 -16.53 -9.04 -9.19
CA GLN A 50 -16.28 -9.87 -8.03
C GLN A 50 -15.40 -11.07 -8.44
N PHE A 51 -14.58 -11.55 -7.53
CA PHE A 51 -13.69 -12.68 -7.75
C PHE A 51 -13.40 -13.42 -6.44
N GLN A 52 -13.12 -14.72 -6.49
CA GLN A 52 -12.58 -15.42 -5.33
C GLN A 52 -11.15 -14.91 -5.07
N ALA A 53 -10.92 -14.35 -3.90
CA ALA A 53 -9.65 -13.69 -3.56
C ALA A 53 -8.59 -14.65 -3.05
N ASP A 54 -8.99 -15.75 -2.40
CA ASP A 54 -8.06 -16.72 -1.82
C ASP A 54 -8.41 -18.16 -2.19
N PRO A 55 -7.52 -18.93 -2.85
CA PRO A 55 -7.73 -20.33 -3.19
C PRO A 55 -7.99 -21.26 -1.99
N GLY A 56 -7.33 -21.00 -0.85
CA GLY A 56 -7.45 -21.79 0.37
C GLY A 56 -8.70 -21.49 1.18
N PHE A 57 -9.27 -20.30 0.99
CA PHE A 57 -10.45 -19.81 1.70
C PHE A 57 -11.52 -19.36 0.69
N PRO A 58 -12.31 -20.29 0.12
CA PRO A 58 -13.28 -20.01 -0.95
C PRO A 58 -14.38 -19.01 -0.55
N GLU A 59 -14.63 -18.83 0.73
CA GLU A 59 -15.52 -17.83 1.32
C GLU A 59 -14.98 -16.40 1.22
N THR A 60 -13.68 -16.24 0.93
CA THR A 60 -13.04 -14.92 0.81
C THR A 60 -13.26 -14.35 -0.58
N LEU A 61 -14.08 -13.32 -0.65
CA LEU A 61 -14.51 -12.65 -1.87
C LEU A 61 -13.78 -11.31 -2.03
N GLY A 62 -13.21 -11.07 -3.21
CA GLY A 62 -12.71 -9.76 -3.63
C GLY A 62 -13.72 -9.05 -4.52
N VAL A 63 -13.86 -7.74 -4.33
CA VAL A 63 -14.70 -6.86 -5.15
C VAL A 63 -13.91 -5.64 -5.57
N GLU A 64 -13.97 -5.31 -6.85
CA GLU A 64 -13.32 -4.15 -7.42
C GLU A 64 -14.29 -3.00 -7.62
N PHE A 65 -13.92 -1.82 -7.13
CA PHE A 65 -14.65 -0.58 -7.34
C PHE A 65 -13.77 0.42 -8.09
N GLY A 66 -14.33 1.12 -9.07
CA GLY A 66 -13.61 2.15 -9.81
C GLY A 66 -14.51 3.26 -10.34
N VAL A 67 -13.88 4.36 -10.75
CA VAL A 67 -14.58 5.48 -11.40
C VAL A 67 -14.88 5.08 -12.85
N GLY A 68 -16.06 4.52 -13.06
CA GLY A 68 -16.45 3.88 -14.33
C GLY A 68 -16.07 2.40 -14.39
N ARG A 69 -16.27 1.79 -15.57
CA ARG A 69 -16.25 0.32 -15.73
C ARG A 69 -14.89 -0.30 -16.11
N ALA A 70 -13.85 0.51 -16.31
CA ALA A 70 -12.64 0.02 -16.98
C ALA A 70 -11.50 -0.35 -16.02
N GLN A 71 -11.33 0.38 -14.92
CA GLN A 71 -10.10 0.28 -14.11
C GLN A 71 -10.42 0.41 -12.61
N PRO A 72 -10.02 -0.57 -11.78
CA PRO A 72 -10.22 -0.52 -10.35
C PRO A 72 -9.40 0.60 -9.69
N ALA A 73 -9.98 1.19 -8.64
CA ALA A 73 -9.38 2.20 -7.79
C ALA A 73 -9.33 1.74 -6.32
N VAL A 74 -10.31 0.92 -5.92
CA VAL A 74 -10.45 0.35 -4.58
C VAL A 74 -10.74 -1.14 -4.71
N TYR A 75 -10.02 -1.94 -3.95
CA TYR A 75 -10.22 -3.38 -3.82
C TYR A 75 -10.75 -3.65 -2.42
N ALA A 76 -11.88 -4.31 -2.32
CA ALA A 76 -12.53 -4.64 -1.05
C ALA A 76 -12.62 -6.15 -0.90
N TYR A 77 -12.21 -6.66 0.25
CA TYR A 77 -12.14 -8.08 0.54
C TYR A 77 -13.09 -8.42 1.68
N PHE A 78 -13.91 -9.43 1.42
CA PHE A 78 -14.99 -9.85 2.29
C PHE A 78 -14.77 -11.28 2.73
N ALA A 79 -15.00 -11.56 4.01
CA ALA A 79 -15.15 -12.90 4.56
C ALA A 79 -16.45 -12.94 5.35
N ASP A 80 -17.18 -14.05 5.27
CA ASP A 80 -18.52 -14.20 5.87
C ASP A 80 -19.49 -13.05 5.46
N GLY A 81 -19.30 -12.50 4.27
CA GLY A 81 -20.10 -11.39 3.73
C GLY A 81 -19.81 -10.00 4.31
N GLN A 82 -18.76 -9.87 5.14
CA GLN A 82 -18.37 -8.62 5.80
C GLN A 82 -17.01 -8.12 5.32
N LEU A 83 -16.84 -6.81 5.23
CA LEU A 83 -15.60 -6.17 4.80
C LEU A 83 -14.51 -6.34 5.85
N HIS A 84 -13.40 -6.98 5.49
CA HIS A 84 -12.26 -7.18 6.37
C HIS A 84 -10.97 -6.53 5.88
N CYS A 85 -10.84 -6.27 4.58
CA CYS A 85 -9.62 -5.67 4.02
C CYS A 85 -9.96 -4.73 2.87
N VAL A 86 -9.23 -3.62 2.79
CA VAL A 86 -9.31 -2.64 1.71
C VAL A 86 -7.90 -2.37 1.21
N ALA A 87 -7.70 -2.52 -0.09
CA ALA A 87 -6.48 -2.12 -0.77
C ALA A 87 -6.76 -1.00 -1.77
N ILE A 88 -5.85 -0.04 -1.88
CA ILE A 88 -6.06 1.19 -2.66
C ILE A 88 -5.07 1.23 -3.81
N ASP A 89 -5.56 1.34 -5.04
CA ASP A 89 -4.70 1.48 -6.22
C ASP A 89 -3.78 2.71 -6.10
N ALA A 90 -2.48 2.52 -6.38
CA ALA A 90 -1.47 3.53 -6.15
C ALA A 90 -1.63 4.79 -7.04
N VAL A 91 -2.34 4.68 -8.17
CA VAL A 91 -2.45 5.73 -9.21
C VAL A 91 -3.87 6.31 -9.31
N ARG A 92 -4.89 5.45 -9.25
CA ARG A 92 -6.31 5.76 -9.46
C ARG A 92 -7.10 5.81 -8.17
N GLY A 93 -6.61 5.12 -7.15
CA GLY A 93 -7.24 5.07 -5.84
C GLY A 93 -7.26 6.41 -5.11
N PRO A 94 -8.07 6.51 -4.04
CA PRO A 94 -8.02 7.60 -3.09
C PRO A 94 -6.62 7.84 -2.52
N GLN A 95 -6.34 9.09 -2.16
CA GLN A 95 -5.19 9.46 -1.37
C GLN A 95 -5.49 9.14 0.11
N VAL A 96 -4.97 8.02 0.61
CA VAL A 96 -5.14 7.68 2.03
C VAL A 96 -4.10 8.41 2.86
N THR A 97 -4.50 8.91 4.02
CA THR A 97 -3.66 9.56 5.01
C THR A 97 -3.75 8.87 6.36
N LEU A 98 -2.66 8.91 7.11
CA LEU A 98 -2.58 8.54 8.52
C LEU A 98 -1.85 9.66 9.26
N TRP A 99 -2.51 10.30 10.22
CA TRP A 99 -1.95 11.44 10.96
C TRP A 99 -1.42 12.55 10.04
N GLY A 100 -2.15 12.83 8.96
CA GLY A 100 -1.76 13.81 7.93
C GLY A 100 -0.65 13.35 6.97
N ARG A 101 -0.06 12.16 7.16
CA ARG A 101 0.90 11.59 6.22
C ARG A 101 0.20 10.78 5.13
N GLU A 102 0.46 11.15 3.88
CA GLU A 102 0.03 10.38 2.70
C GLU A 102 0.64 8.97 2.66
N LEU A 103 -0.20 7.98 2.31
CA LEU A 103 0.14 6.57 2.18
C LEU A 103 0.02 6.05 0.75
N SER A 104 -0.97 6.53 -0.03
CA SER A 104 -1.21 6.07 -1.41
C SER A 104 -0.34 6.83 -2.41
N GLY A 105 0.25 6.14 -3.39
CA GLY A 105 0.91 6.80 -4.50
C GLY A 105 2.18 7.58 -4.13
N CYS A 106 2.82 7.28 -3.00
CA CYS A 106 4.04 7.92 -2.54
C CYS A 106 5.28 7.17 -3.02
N VAL A 107 6.45 7.77 -2.84
CA VAL A 107 7.74 7.10 -3.04
C VAL A 107 7.97 6.12 -1.88
N PRO A 108 8.22 4.81 -2.13
CA PRO A 108 8.39 3.80 -1.08
C PRO A 108 9.43 4.19 -0.01
N ALA A 109 10.61 4.65 -0.42
CA ALA A 109 11.69 5.04 0.48
C ALA A 109 11.32 6.16 1.46
N ASP A 110 10.46 7.10 1.05
CA ASP A 110 10.02 8.18 1.93
C ASP A 110 9.02 7.70 2.97
N LEU A 111 8.14 6.78 2.58
CA LEU A 111 7.15 6.21 3.49
C LEU A 111 7.80 5.22 4.47
N GLU A 112 8.77 4.43 4.01
CA GLU A 112 9.58 3.58 4.89
C GLU A 112 10.35 4.39 5.92
N ARG A 113 10.99 5.50 5.52
CA ARG A 113 11.68 6.40 6.45
C ARG A 113 10.74 6.94 7.53
N PHE A 114 9.50 7.29 7.16
CA PHE A 114 8.47 7.74 8.09
C PHE A 114 8.09 6.62 9.08
N LEU A 115 7.77 5.42 8.60
CA LEU A 115 7.40 4.28 9.45
C LEU A 115 8.53 3.90 10.40
N LEU A 116 9.76 3.79 9.89
CA LEU A 116 10.93 3.47 10.71
C LEU A 116 11.25 4.58 11.72
N HIS A 117 10.97 5.85 11.40
CA HIS A 117 11.13 6.93 12.36
C HIS A 117 10.10 6.82 13.49
N ALA A 118 8.82 6.62 13.16
CA ALA A 118 7.77 6.39 14.15
C ALA A 118 8.07 5.15 15.03
N HIS A 119 8.65 4.10 14.44
CA HIS A 119 9.09 2.92 15.17
C HIS A 119 10.22 3.21 16.16
N ARG A 120 11.27 3.92 15.74
CA ARG A 120 12.36 4.33 16.63
C ARG A 120 11.90 5.25 17.76
N CYS A 121 10.83 6.00 17.53
CA CYS A 121 10.20 6.85 18.54
C CYS A 121 9.16 6.11 19.39
N GLU A 122 9.04 4.78 19.25
CA GLU A 122 8.10 3.94 20.00
C GLU A 122 6.61 4.33 19.81
N VAL A 123 6.30 5.01 18.70
CA VAL A 123 4.93 5.39 18.33
C VAL A 123 4.22 4.23 17.63
N LEU A 124 4.96 3.45 16.84
CA LEU A 124 4.45 2.30 16.07
C LEU A 124 5.35 1.08 16.24
N ASP A 125 4.76 -0.11 16.18
CA ASP A 125 5.54 -1.35 16.07
C ASP A 125 5.55 -1.81 14.61
N VAL A 126 6.67 -1.55 13.92
CA VAL A 126 6.81 -1.85 12.49
C VAL A 126 7.38 -3.26 12.34
N SER A 127 6.66 -4.10 11.61
CA SER A 127 7.11 -5.43 11.19
C SER A 127 7.37 -5.46 9.69
N TYR A 128 8.21 -6.39 9.28
CA TYR A 128 8.41 -6.73 7.88
C TYR A 128 7.92 -8.15 7.64
N GLY A 129 7.08 -8.31 6.61
CA GLY A 129 6.65 -9.62 6.16
C GLY A 129 7.78 -10.41 5.47
N PRO A 130 7.59 -11.72 5.24
CA PRO A 130 8.55 -12.55 4.49
C PRO A 130 8.87 -11.99 3.09
N ARG A 131 7.92 -11.28 2.46
CA ARG A 131 8.12 -10.58 1.17
C ARG A 131 8.70 -9.16 1.29
N GLY A 132 9.21 -8.78 2.46
CA GLY A 132 9.87 -7.49 2.71
C GLY A 132 8.94 -6.27 2.77
N ASN A 133 7.62 -6.47 2.79
CA ASN A 133 6.67 -5.35 2.90
C ASN A 133 6.61 -4.85 4.34
N PRO A 134 6.83 -3.53 4.59
CA PRO A 134 6.66 -2.98 5.92
C PRO A 134 5.18 -2.86 6.27
N GLY A 135 4.85 -3.08 7.53
CA GLY A 135 3.51 -2.88 8.04
C GLY A 135 3.49 -2.70 9.56
N VAL A 136 2.30 -2.48 10.08
CA VAL A 136 2.04 -2.23 11.50
C VAL A 136 0.76 -2.94 11.87
N ASN A 137 0.87 -4.07 12.56
CA ASN A 137 -0.28 -4.87 13.01
C ASN A 137 -1.23 -4.04 13.88
N GLY A 138 -0.68 -3.19 14.77
CA GLY A 138 -1.48 -2.30 15.63
C GLY A 138 -2.36 -1.30 14.87
N LEU A 139 -2.05 -1.04 13.59
CA LEU A 139 -2.85 -0.21 12.71
C LEU A 139 -3.69 -1.01 11.70
N GLY A 140 -3.41 -2.32 11.57
CA GLY A 140 -3.90 -3.15 10.48
C GLY A 140 -3.42 -2.63 9.14
N LEU A 141 -2.16 -2.20 9.03
CA LEU A 141 -1.61 -1.60 7.81
C LEU A 141 -0.48 -2.45 7.26
N VAL A 142 -0.51 -2.72 5.95
CA VAL A 142 0.62 -3.25 5.19
C VAL A 142 0.87 -2.33 4.00
N MET A 143 2.11 -1.94 3.79
CA MET A 143 2.47 -1.16 2.62
C MET A 143 2.93 -2.07 1.50
N ARG A 144 2.14 -2.10 0.42
CA ARG A 144 2.52 -2.75 -0.84
C ARG A 144 3.06 -1.71 -1.81
N VAL A 145 3.56 -2.17 -2.94
CA VAL A 145 3.94 -1.31 -4.06
C VAL A 145 3.27 -1.73 -5.35
N GLN A 146 3.15 -0.77 -6.27
CA GLN A 146 2.63 -0.95 -7.61
C GLN A 146 3.53 -0.25 -8.61
N SER A 147 3.93 -0.97 -9.66
CA SER A 147 4.62 -0.36 -10.80
C SER A 147 3.68 0.57 -11.55
N PHE A 148 4.17 1.75 -11.92
CA PHE A 148 3.45 2.67 -12.79
C PHE A 148 4.47 3.34 -13.72
N ALA A 149 4.32 3.13 -15.02
CA ALA A 149 5.33 3.53 -16.01
C ALA A 149 6.74 3.07 -15.58
N ASP A 150 7.70 3.99 -15.46
CA ASP A 150 9.09 3.71 -15.07
C ASP A 150 9.33 3.90 -13.56
N THR A 151 8.28 3.96 -12.73
CA THR A 151 8.38 4.17 -11.29
C THR A 151 7.60 3.14 -10.47
N VAL A 152 7.79 3.19 -9.16
CA VAL A 152 7.13 2.32 -8.18
C VAL A 152 6.50 3.22 -7.13
N LEU A 153 5.21 3.01 -6.88
CA LEU A 153 4.40 3.82 -5.98
C LEU A 153 3.82 2.96 -4.87
N THR A 154 3.61 3.56 -3.70
CA THR A 154 3.02 2.88 -2.54
C THR A 154 1.53 2.60 -2.72
N ARG A 155 1.10 1.43 -2.25
CA ARG A 155 -0.26 0.88 -2.36
C ARG A 155 -0.67 0.37 -0.96
N PRO A 156 -1.36 1.15 -0.13
CA PRO A 156 -1.71 0.71 1.21
C PRO A 156 -2.77 -0.40 1.16
N VAL A 157 -2.57 -1.41 2.00
CA VAL A 157 -3.54 -2.47 2.31
C VAL A 157 -3.89 -2.33 3.78
N MET A 158 -5.17 -2.18 4.09
CA MET A 158 -5.66 -1.92 5.44
C MET A 158 -6.70 -2.96 5.84
N VAL A 159 -6.61 -3.44 7.07
CA VAL A 159 -7.41 -4.57 7.55
C VAL A 159 -8.14 -4.25 8.85
N ALA A 160 -9.26 -4.94 9.04
CA ALA A 160 -10.02 -4.96 10.28
C ALA A 160 -9.21 -5.59 11.41
N ARG A 161 -9.61 -5.30 12.65
CA ARG A 161 -9.01 -5.92 13.86
C ARG A 161 -8.87 -7.44 13.77
N ALA A 162 -9.87 -8.13 13.23
CA ALA A 162 -9.87 -9.59 13.11
C ALA A 162 -8.75 -10.13 12.21
N TRP A 163 -8.22 -9.33 11.30
CA TRP A 163 -7.19 -9.70 10.32
C TRP A 163 -5.85 -9.01 10.58
N ALA A 164 -5.74 -8.23 11.65
CA ALA A 164 -4.60 -7.38 11.94
C ALA A 164 -3.41 -8.13 12.55
N ASP A 165 -3.69 -9.24 13.26
CA ASP A 165 -2.61 -10.10 13.77
C ASP A 165 -1.84 -10.71 12.60
N ARG A 166 -0.51 -10.57 12.64
CA ARG A 166 0.41 -10.99 11.57
C ARG A 166 -0.02 -10.52 10.17
N CYS A 167 -0.63 -9.34 10.03
CA CYS A 167 -1.13 -8.89 8.72
C CYS A 167 -0.02 -8.70 7.68
N THR A 168 1.24 -8.48 8.10
CA THR A 168 2.40 -8.46 7.20
C THR A 168 2.85 -9.82 6.70
N ASP A 169 2.42 -10.91 7.35
CA ASP A 169 2.83 -12.28 7.02
C ASP A 169 1.95 -12.83 5.89
N ASP A 170 2.56 -13.24 4.77
CA ASP A 170 1.85 -13.78 3.61
C ASP A 170 1.52 -15.26 3.72
N TRP A 171 1.95 -15.93 4.80
CA TRP A 171 1.65 -17.34 5.06
C TRP A 171 0.64 -17.53 6.21
N GLU A 172 0.83 -16.80 7.31
CA GLU A 172 -0.02 -16.92 8.50
C GLU A 172 -1.05 -15.79 8.63
N GLY A 173 -0.92 -14.73 7.84
CA GLY A 173 -1.84 -13.60 7.83
C GLY A 173 -3.13 -13.89 7.05
N ALA A 174 -4.19 -13.15 7.38
CA ALA A 174 -5.50 -13.31 6.75
C ALA A 174 -5.68 -12.51 5.44
N ILE A 175 -4.67 -11.74 5.02
CA ILE A 175 -4.72 -11.00 3.75
C ILE A 175 -4.62 -12.00 2.59
N PRO A 176 -5.57 -11.99 1.63
CA PRO A 176 -5.64 -12.99 0.58
C PRO A 176 -4.37 -13.09 -0.28
N GLU A 177 -4.00 -14.31 -0.71
CA GLU A 177 -2.78 -14.55 -1.51
C GLU A 177 -2.66 -13.62 -2.73
N CYS A 178 -3.80 -13.28 -3.36
CA CYS A 178 -3.83 -12.41 -4.54
C CYS A 178 -3.28 -10.99 -4.29
N GLU A 179 -3.31 -10.50 -3.05
CA GLU A 179 -2.75 -9.22 -2.66
C GLU A 179 -1.22 -9.25 -2.60
N TRP A 180 -0.63 -10.43 -2.40
CA TRP A 180 0.80 -10.62 -2.27
C TRP A 180 1.53 -10.78 -3.60
N ALA A 181 0.81 -10.98 -4.71
CA ALA A 181 1.35 -10.99 -6.07
C ALA A 181 1.86 -9.59 -6.49
N GLY A 182 2.89 -9.49 -7.33
CA GLY A 182 3.34 -8.23 -7.94
C GLY A 182 4.80 -7.89 -7.69
N ARG A 183 5.16 -6.60 -7.66
CA ARG A 183 6.52 -6.20 -7.30
C ARG A 183 6.73 -6.38 -5.78
N PRO A 184 7.87 -6.94 -5.33
CA PRO A 184 8.24 -6.84 -3.92
C PRO A 184 8.55 -5.40 -3.56
N TRP A 185 8.58 -5.13 -2.25
CA TRP A 185 9.06 -3.87 -1.72
C TRP A 185 10.49 -3.61 -2.22
N PRO A 186 10.82 -2.40 -2.72
CA PRO A 186 12.18 -2.10 -3.15
C PRO A 186 13.14 -2.17 -1.95
N GLY A 187 13.89 -3.25 -1.84
CA GLY A 187 15.06 -3.32 -0.97
C GLY A 187 16.22 -2.53 -1.57
N ALA A 188 17.23 -2.23 -0.78
CA ALA A 188 18.51 -1.76 -1.30
C ALA A 188 19.23 -2.90 -2.07
N GLY A 189 18.73 -3.27 -3.26
CA GLY A 189 19.36 -4.28 -4.12
C GLY A 189 18.43 -5.04 -5.06
N ASP A 190 17.15 -5.24 -4.72
CA ASP A 190 16.31 -6.21 -5.43
C ASP A 190 15.33 -5.55 -6.41
N THR A 191 15.47 -5.92 -7.69
CA THR A 191 14.64 -5.42 -8.80
C THR A 191 13.67 -6.47 -9.35
N GLU A 192 13.66 -7.68 -8.81
CA GLU A 192 12.92 -8.83 -9.35
C GLU A 192 11.47 -8.85 -8.86
N SER A 193 10.49 -8.94 -9.76
CA SER A 193 9.06 -9.00 -9.43
C SER A 193 8.63 -10.43 -9.05
N TRP A 194 7.80 -10.58 -8.02
CA TRP A 194 7.26 -11.87 -7.56
C TRP A 194 5.73 -11.88 -7.69
N HIS A 195 5.10 -12.44 -8.71
CA HIS A 195 5.52 -13.42 -9.68
C HIS A 195 6.25 -12.86 -10.93
N PRO A 196 7.14 -13.64 -11.56
CA PRO A 196 7.62 -13.31 -12.91
C PRO A 196 6.46 -13.37 -13.92
N PRO A 197 6.50 -12.56 -15.00
CA PRO A 197 5.51 -12.62 -16.07
C PRO A 197 5.33 -14.06 -16.58
N GLY A 198 4.09 -14.55 -16.56
CA GLY A 198 3.75 -15.91 -17.03
C GLY A 198 3.73 -17.01 -15.97
N HIS A 199 4.03 -16.72 -14.69
CA HIS A 199 3.87 -17.68 -13.62
C HIS A 199 2.38 -18.02 -13.41
N ARG A 200 2.00 -19.29 -13.57
CA ARG A 200 0.67 -19.79 -13.18
C ARG A 200 0.67 -20.01 -11.67
N THR A 201 -0.23 -19.33 -10.97
CA THR A 201 -0.56 -19.64 -9.57
C THR A 201 -0.98 -21.11 -9.45
N LEU A 202 -0.62 -21.76 -8.34
CA LEU A 202 -1.11 -23.10 -8.00
C LEU A 202 -2.61 -22.97 -7.74
N GLY A 203 -3.41 -23.15 -8.79
CA GLY A 203 -4.85 -22.86 -8.79
C GLY A 203 -5.34 -22.30 -10.11
N GLY A 204 -5.11 -23.02 -11.21
CA GLY A 204 -5.83 -22.88 -12.48
C GLY A 204 -6.08 -21.46 -12.99
N GLY A 205 -5.11 -20.88 -13.70
CA GLY A 205 -5.35 -19.84 -14.71
C GLY A 205 -5.78 -18.45 -14.23
N ARG A 206 -5.79 -18.15 -12.92
CA ARG A 206 -6.25 -16.85 -12.41
C ARG A 206 -5.10 -15.84 -12.35
N GLN A 207 -5.24 -14.78 -13.14
CA GLN A 207 -4.35 -13.62 -13.10
C GLN A 207 -4.59 -12.81 -11.82
N PRO A 208 -3.54 -12.27 -11.16
CA PRO A 208 -3.70 -11.38 -10.02
C PRO A 208 -4.58 -10.17 -10.41
N PRO A 209 -5.36 -9.62 -9.47
CA PRO A 209 -6.36 -8.61 -9.80
C PRO A 209 -5.74 -7.29 -10.29
N PHE A 210 -4.46 -7.07 -10.00
CA PHE A 210 -3.63 -6.01 -10.55
C PHE A 210 -2.48 -6.65 -11.32
N GLN A 211 -2.39 -6.33 -12.60
CA GLN A 211 -1.20 -6.64 -13.38
C GLN A 211 -0.24 -5.45 -13.25
N PRO A 212 1.08 -5.68 -13.19
CA PRO A 212 2.00 -4.60 -13.49
C PRO A 212 1.63 -4.05 -14.86
N ASP A 213 1.47 -2.72 -14.98
CA ASP A 213 1.31 -2.10 -16.29
C ASP A 213 2.44 -2.63 -17.18
N PRO A 214 2.17 -3.03 -18.43
CA PRO A 214 3.23 -3.43 -19.33
C PRO A 214 4.24 -2.27 -19.39
N PRO A 215 5.56 -2.55 -19.36
CA PRO A 215 6.56 -1.50 -19.49
C PRO A 215 6.18 -0.67 -20.70
N CYS A 216 6.08 0.65 -20.52
CA CYS A 216 5.75 1.55 -21.62
C CYS A 216 6.74 1.22 -22.72
N ALA A 217 6.25 0.70 -23.86
CA ALA A 217 7.11 0.38 -24.98
C ALA A 217 7.87 1.67 -25.29
N ARG A 218 9.18 1.67 -25.01
CA ARG A 218 10.04 2.74 -25.48
C ARG A 218 9.76 2.79 -26.97
N ALA A 219 9.25 3.92 -27.46
CA ALA A 219 9.20 4.15 -28.88
C ALA A 219 10.65 4.01 -29.35
N GLU A 220 10.98 2.86 -29.93
CA GLU A 220 12.24 2.65 -30.61
C GLU A 220 12.25 3.69 -31.71
N ALA A 221 13.07 4.73 -31.52
CA ALA A 221 13.37 5.66 -32.58
C ALA A 221 13.96 4.81 -33.71
N ALA A 222 13.24 4.74 -34.83
CA ALA A 222 13.70 4.09 -36.04
C ALA A 222 15.11 4.59 -36.39
N PRO A 223 16.00 3.72 -36.90
CA PRO A 223 17.36 4.13 -37.24
C PRO A 223 17.32 5.01 -38.50
N THR A 224 17.33 6.33 -38.33
CA THR A 224 17.57 7.26 -39.43
C THR A 224 19.08 7.31 -39.69
N GLY A 225 19.48 6.83 -40.85
CA GLY A 225 20.87 6.78 -41.30
C GLY A 225 21.54 8.16 -41.45
N SER A 226 22.85 8.13 -41.15
CA SER A 226 23.97 8.86 -41.75
C SER A 226 23.88 10.38 -41.99
N ARG A 227 24.74 11.12 -41.26
CA ARG A 227 25.85 11.90 -41.87
C ARG A 227 26.90 12.38 -40.84
N THR A 228 28.11 11.86 -41.04
CA THR A 228 29.46 12.46 -40.93
C THR A 228 29.64 13.86 -40.33
N GLY A 229 30.59 13.99 -39.39
CA GLY A 229 31.23 15.28 -39.06
C GLY A 229 32.04 15.32 -37.75
N ASP A 230 33.27 14.79 -37.81
CA ASP A 230 34.51 15.11 -37.05
C ASP A 230 34.57 15.79 -35.65
N ARG A 231 35.35 15.11 -34.78
CA ARG A 231 36.45 15.55 -33.88
C ARG A 231 36.23 16.34 -32.56
N ALA A 232 36.64 15.63 -31.50
CA ALA A 232 37.72 15.94 -30.53
C ALA A 232 37.41 16.56 -29.15
N GLY A 233 38.00 15.92 -28.12
CA GLY A 233 38.25 16.40 -26.75
C GLY A 233 37.07 16.25 -25.79
N ASP A 234 37.19 15.93 -24.51
CA ASP A 234 38.32 15.58 -23.64
C ASP A 234 37.68 14.99 -22.35
N ARG A 235 38.40 14.12 -21.63
CA ARG A 235 37.95 13.49 -20.39
C ARG A 235 38.08 14.48 -19.22
N GLY A 236 37.09 14.52 -18.34
CA GLY A 236 37.24 15.18 -17.05
C GLY A 236 36.06 14.91 -16.11
N LEU A 237 36.23 13.94 -15.21
CA LEU A 237 35.37 13.75 -14.05
C LEU A 237 35.33 15.02 -13.20
N GLN A 238 34.14 15.45 -12.78
CA GLN A 238 34.00 16.29 -11.59
C GLN A 238 32.80 15.85 -10.76
N ALA A 239 33.12 15.36 -9.57
CA ALA A 239 32.19 15.06 -8.50
C ALA A 239 31.58 16.37 -7.98
N ALA A 240 30.25 16.45 -7.97
CA ALA A 240 29.52 17.53 -7.32
C ALA A 240 29.13 17.10 -5.91
N SER A 241 29.85 17.65 -4.92
CA SER A 241 29.46 17.66 -3.52
C SER A 241 28.17 18.45 -3.33
N CYS A 242 27.12 17.82 -2.81
CA CYS A 242 25.96 18.54 -2.29
C CYS A 242 26.15 18.75 -0.78
N SER A 243 26.57 19.96 -0.44
CA SER A 243 26.58 20.50 0.91
C SER A 243 25.36 21.42 1.06
N GLY A 244 24.64 21.29 2.17
CA GLY A 244 23.74 22.33 2.68
C GLY A 244 22.26 22.18 2.31
N CYS A 245 21.48 21.73 3.30
CA CYS A 245 20.23 22.38 3.69
C CYS A 245 19.87 21.92 5.10
N ALA A 246 20.40 22.64 6.09
CA ALA A 246 19.92 22.61 7.45
C ALA A 246 18.78 23.62 7.58
N ALA A 247 17.59 23.15 7.97
CA ALA A 247 16.56 23.98 8.58
C ALA A 247 15.96 23.17 9.74
N PRO A 248 15.91 23.72 10.96
CA PRO A 248 15.40 23.02 12.14
C PRO A 248 13.86 23.06 12.18
N CYS A 249 13.24 21.93 12.52
CA CYS A 249 11.82 21.89 12.90
C CYS A 249 11.65 22.19 14.40
N PRO A 250 10.56 22.88 14.81
CA PRO A 250 10.32 23.24 16.19
C PRO A 250 9.95 22.00 17.03
N GLY A 251 10.51 21.93 18.24
CA GLY A 251 10.23 20.86 19.19
C GLY A 251 8.82 20.94 19.80
N PRO A 252 8.29 19.82 20.33
CA PRO A 252 7.01 19.82 21.00
C PRO A 252 7.17 20.30 22.45
N GLU A 253 6.58 21.45 22.78
CA GLU A 253 6.26 21.79 24.16
C GLU A 253 4.83 21.38 24.51
N ALA A 254 4.68 21.00 25.78
CA ALA A 254 3.45 20.80 26.55
C ALA A 254 2.70 19.47 26.38
N GLY A 255 3.13 18.49 27.19
CA GLY A 255 2.37 18.13 28.39
C GLY A 255 1.20 17.17 28.20
N LEU A 256 1.46 15.88 28.44
CA LEU A 256 0.41 14.94 28.84
C LEU A 256 0.81 14.25 30.15
N GLN A 257 0.11 14.61 31.21
CA GLN A 257 0.19 13.95 32.52
C GLN A 257 -0.27 12.49 32.38
N VAL A 258 0.61 11.58 32.75
CA VAL A 258 0.29 10.16 32.94
C VAL A 258 -0.53 10.03 34.21
N VAL A 259 -1.82 9.72 34.07
CA VAL A 259 -2.66 9.28 35.18
C VAL A 259 -2.53 7.76 35.25
N HIS A 260 -1.80 7.27 36.24
CA HIS A 260 -1.78 5.85 36.60
C HIS A 260 -3.11 5.51 37.27
N ASP A 261 -3.96 4.71 36.62
CA ASP A 261 -5.03 4.00 37.32
C ASP A 261 -4.69 2.53 37.46
N ALA A 262 -4.53 2.13 38.71
CA ALA A 262 -4.33 0.77 39.16
C ALA A 262 -5.69 0.12 39.41
N HIS A 263 -6.02 -0.96 38.71
CA HIS A 263 -7.03 -1.89 39.20
C HIS A 263 -6.59 -3.34 39.03
N SER A 264 -6.21 -3.91 40.17
CA SER A 264 -6.14 -5.34 40.43
C SER A 264 -7.40 -5.81 41.20
N HIS A 265 -7.76 -7.08 40.97
CA HIS A 265 -8.80 -7.91 41.62
C HIS A 265 -10.26 -7.74 41.13
N ARG A 266 -11.10 -8.77 40.94
CA ARG A 266 -11.10 -10.17 41.43
C ARG A 266 -12.17 -11.00 40.67
N ARG A 267 -11.85 -12.28 40.41
CA ARG A 267 -12.64 -13.54 40.51
C ARG A 267 -14.07 -13.65 39.91
N GLY A 268 -14.28 -14.76 39.19
CA GLY A 268 -15.43 -15.64 39.45
C GLY A 268 -15.74 -16.69 38.37
N ARG A 269 -16.14 -17.89 38.83
CA ARG A 269 -16.66 -19.09 38.14
C ARG A 269 -15.58 -20.07 37.66
N GLY A 270 -15.43 -21.29 38.16
CA GLY A 270 -16.30 -22.12 38.98
C GLY A 270 -17.24 -22.94 38.10
N PHE A 271 -16.80 -24.13 37.66
CA PHE A 271 -17.69 -25.20 37.21
C PHE A 271 -17.06 -26.57 37.53
N SER A 272 -17.60 -27.19 38.57
CA SER A 272 -17.58 -28.63 38.81
C SER A 272 -18.84 -29.22 38.17
N GLY A 273 -18.71 -30.35 37.47
CA GLY A 273 -19.85 -31.07 36.91
C GLY A 273 -19.43 -32.43 36.33
N SER A 274 -19.41 -33.43 37.20
CA SER A 274 -19.33 -34.86 36.91
C SER A 274 -20.60 -35.38 36.23
N GLY A 275 -20.47 -36.37 35.33
CA GLY A 275 -21.62 -37.16 34.87
C GLY A 275 -21.32 -38.15 33.75
N HIS A 276 -21.08 -39.40 34.16
CA HIS A 276 -21.05 -40.68 33.41
C HIS A 276 -19.78 -41.03 32.62
#